data_AF-A0A1W9UAJ9-F1
#
_entry.id   AF-A0A1W9UAJ9-F1
#
_cell.length_a   1.000
_cell.length_b   1.000
_cell.length_c   1.000
_cell.angle_alpha   90.00
_cell.angle_beta   90.00
_cell.angle_gamma   90.00
#
_symmetry.space_group_name_H-M   'P 1'
#
loop_
_entity.id
_entity.type
_entity.pdbx_description
1 polymer ?
#
loop_
_entity_poly.entity_id
_entity_poly.type
_entity_poly.pdbx_seq_one_letter_code
_entity_poly.pdbx_strand_id
1 'polypeptide(L)'
;MLNALTLPCTGLGASSKLLMHLDDLCAILCPASILGSPEKTRFNAKAQKTQSIISLRPCVLAALRYLFFSVDSSLNLKGIAMKLKLSARPPFSLSAVVGSHGWIQLAPFSKDKRTGGLVYIGQLDSERVVGMLIVQETPVAVSIEVDALLSEAERAEIACQVEWMLGLDQDFSAFYALARQEPKLARMEKRAQGRLLRSPTLFEDTIKTILTTNTAWSGTIRMTEALVSAFGAPLPADPTRRAFPGPDRLAAAGEETLRSSARLGYRAPYVLELARKVASGALDLESLKRTGFPTDELRKRLLAIKGVGEYAAANLLMLLGRYNFVPVDSWALKMVSHEWYSGEAIDRAKVEAAFERWGECKGLAYWFWDWSYTNES
;
A
#
# COMPACT_ATOMS: atom_id res chain seq x y z
N MET A 1 -13.72 -54.90 44.38
CA MET A 1 -13.48 -53.67 45.15
C MET A 1 -13.52 -52.49 44.18
N LEU A 2 -14.55 -51.64 44.34
CA LEU A 2 -14.76 -50.22 43.93
C LEU A 2 -13.98 -49.65 42.71
N ASN A 3 -14.53 -48.91 41.73
CA ASN A 3 -15.82 -48.18 41.62
C ASN A 3 -16.21 -47.85 40.15
N ALA A 4 -17.53 -47.95 39.87
CA ALA A 4 -18.47 -47.33 38.87
C ALA A 4 -18.00 -46.89 37.46
N LEU A 5 -18.51 -47.37 36.29
CA LEU A 5 -19.89 -47.36 35.68
C LEU A 5 -20.42 -45.91 35.46
N THR A 6 -20.96 -45.40 34.33
CA THR A 6 -21.55 -45.95 33.08
C THR A 6 -21.78 -44.79 32.07
N LEU A 7 -21.78 -45.09 30.76
CA LEU A 7 -22.16 -44.22 29.61
C LEU A 7 -23.72 -44.11 29.46
N PRO A 8 -24.30 -43.64 28.31
CA PRO A 8 -24.56 -42.26 27.83
C PRO A 8 -26.06 -42.05 27.44
N CYS A 9 -26.44 -40.89 26.86
CA CYS A 9 -27.36 -40.72 25.68
C CYS A 9 -28.03 -39.34 25.52
N THR A 10 -27.97 -38.82 24.26
CA THR A 10 -29.01 -38.12 23.44
C THR A 10 -29.61 -36.77 23.91
N GLY A 11 -29.89 -35.74 23.08
CA GLY A 11 -29.84 -35.53 21.62
C GLY A 11 -30.62 -34.24 21.19
N LEU A 12 -30.39 -33.78 19.94
CA LEU A 12 -31.15 -32.82 19.08
C LEU A 12 -31.40 -31.38 19.59
N GLY A 13 -31.37 -30.28 18.81
CA GLY A 13 -31.19 -30.01 17.39
C GLY A 13 -31.56 -28.52 17.07
N ALA A 14 -31.02 -28.00 15.95
CA ALA A 14 -31.48 -26.87 15.10
C ALA A 14 -31.57 -25.39 15.61
N SER A 15 -30.65 -24.57 15.07
CA SER A 15 -30.83 -23.31 14.31
C SER A 15 -32.03 -22.35 14.59
N SER A 16 -31.75 -21.10 14.97
CA SER A 16 -32.22 -19.88 14.26
C SER A 16 -31.87 -18.56 15.00
N LYS A 17 -31.54 -17.54 14.22
CA LYS A 17 -31.35 -16.11 14.57
C LYS A 17 -32.43 -15.56 15.50
N LEU A 18 -32.06 -14.64 16.40
CA LEU A 18 -32.99 -13.60 16.87
C LEU A 18 -32.28 -12.25 17.01
N LEU A 19 -32.74 -11.28 16.20
CA LEU A 19 -32.60 -9.85 16.41
C LEU A 19 -33.30 -9.49 17.72
N MET A 20 -32.63 -8.75 18.62
CA MET A 20 -33.32 -8.00 19.67
C MET A 20 -33.56 -6.57 19.19
N HIS A 21 -34.85 -6.21 19.12
CA HIS A 21 -35.35 -4.86 18.87
C HIS A 21 -35.18 -3.98 20.12
N LEU A 22 -35.06 -2.67 19.90
CA LEU A 22 -34.79 -1.62 20.88
C LEU A 22 -35.90 -1.35 21.93
N ASP A 23 -36.91 -2.22 22.04
CA ASP A 23 -38.08 -2.01 22.90
C ASP A 23 -38.00 -2.76 24.26
N ASP A 24 -37.02 -3.66 24.44
CA ASP A 24 -36.90 -4.49 25.67
C ASP A 24 -36.10 -3.84 26.82
N LEU A 25 -35.62 -2.61 26.66
CA LEU A 25 -34.85 -1.89 27.70
C LEU A 25 -35.72 -1.07 28.67
N CYS A 26 -37.03 -1.00 28.47
CA CYS A 26 -37.93 -0.22 29.33
C CYS A 26 -38.51 -0.97 30.53
N ALA A 27 -38.18 -2.25 30.75
CA ALA A 27 -38.79 -3.07 31.80
C ALA A 27 -38.01 -3.18 33.12
N ILE A 28 -36.83 -2.56 33.26
CA ILE A 28 -35.93 -2.79 34.43
C ILE A 28 -36.02 -1.69 35.51
N LEU A 29 -36.72 -0.57 35.29
CA LEU A 29 -36.75 0.53 36.26
C LEU A 29 -38.15 1.17 36.42
N CYS A 30 -39.11 0.46 37.01
CA CYS A 30 -39.91 0.91 38.18
C CYS A 30 -41.11 -0.03 38.45
N PRO A 31 -41.49 -0.28 39.71
CA PRO A 31 -42.61 -1.16 40.07
C PRO A 31 -43.98 -0.53 39.80
N ALA A 32 -44.92 -1.37 39.38
CA ALA A 32 -46.32 -1.06 39.25
C ALA A 32 -47.02 -0.92 40.61
N SER A 33 -47.74 0.19 40.80
CA SER A 33 -48.99 0.32 41.55
C SER A 33 -49.39 1.80 41.43
N ILE A 34 -50.50 2.18 40.79
CA ILE A 34 -51.88 1.95 41.20
C ILE A 34 -52.76 2.08 39.95
N LEU A 35 -53.66 1.11 39.79
CA LEU A 35 -54.67 0.99 38.74
C LEU A 35 -55.70 2.13 38.78
N GLY A 36 -56.01 2.65 37.59
CA GLY A 36 -57.22 3.43 37.28
C GLY A 36 -57.65 3.13 35.84
N SER A 37 -58.78 2.44 35.72
CA SER A 37 -59.46 1.88 34.53
C SER A 37 -59.67 2.84 33.33
N PRO A 38 -59.92 2.34 32.10
CA PRO A 38 -59.75 3.11 30.86
C PRO A 38 -61.04 3.81 30.41
N GLU A 39 -60.93 5.08 30.00
CA GLU A 39 -62.00 5.77 29.27
C GLU A 39 -61.54 6.23 27.88
N LYS A 40 -62.27 5.66 26.91
CA LYS A 40 -62.51 6.02 25.51
C LYS A 40 -61.96 7.37 25.03
N THR A 41 -61.02 7.29 24.08
CA THR A 41 -60.61 8.43 23.25
C THR A 41 -61.48 8.52 21.98
N ARG A 42 -62.20 9.63 21.85
CA ARG A 42 -62.55 10.27 20.56
C ARG A 42 -62.64 11.76 20.83
N PHE A 43 -61.72 12.57 20.32
CA PHE A 43 -62.05 13.91 19.83
C PHE A 43 -60.94 14.45 18.92
N ASN A 44 -61.38 15.22 17.94
CA ASN A 44 -60.72 15.63 16.72
C ASN A 44 -60.07 17.02 16.85
N ALA A 45 -59.23 17.38 15.88
CA ALA A 45 -58.33 18.53 15.81
C ALA A 45 -58.91 19.95 16.06
N LYS A 46 -58.14 20.83 16.72
CA LYS A 46 -57.67 22.16 16.23
C LYS A 46 -56.85 22.97 17.26
N ALA A 47 -55.76 23.54 16.76
CA ALA A 47 -54.97 24.72 17.16
C ALA A 47 -55.18 25.44 18.52
N GLN A 48 -54.09 25.68 19.27
CA GLN A 48 -53.49 27.03 19.48
C GLN A 48 -52.36 27.01 20.54
N LYS A 49 -51.44 27.98 20.38
CA LYS A 49 -50.31 28.31 21.26
C LYS A 49 -50.73 28.54 22.72
N THR A 50 -50.01 27.91 23.65
CA THR A 50 -49.78 28.48 24.99
C THR A 50 -48.45 27.99 25.54
N GLN A 51 -47.56 28.93 25.86
CA GLN A 51 -46.38 28.70 26.67
C GLN A 51 -46.84 28.22 28.06
N SER A 52 -46.34 27.07 28.51
CA SER A 52 -46.49 26.60 29.88
C SER A 52 -45.12 26.18 30.38
N ILE A 53 -44.59 27.00 31.29
CA ILE A 53 -43.37 26.71 32.06
C ILE A 53 -43.72 25.55 33.00
N ILE A 54 -43.26 24.35 32.66
CA ILE A 54 -43.34 23.20 33.56
C ILE A 54 -42.25 23.38 34.63
N SER A 55 -42.68 23.77 35.83
CA SER A 55 -41.85 23.72 37.04
C SER A 55 -41.53 22.25 37.36
N LEU A 56 -40.34 21.81 36.98
CA LEU A 56 -39.82 20.50 37.35
C LEU A 56 -39.37 20.53 38.82
N ARG A 57 -39.93 19.63 39.64
CA ARG A 57 -39.52 19.44 41.03
C ARG A 57 -38.01 19.15 41.11
N PRO A 58 -37.30 19.58 42.18
CA PRO A 58 -35.84 19.44 42.31
C PRO A 58 -35.31 18.00 42.15
N CYS A 59 -36.16 16.99 42.36
CA CYS A 59 -35.79 15.58 42.21
C CYS A 59 -35.70 15.11 40.75
N VAL A 60 -36.42 15.71 39.80
CA VAL A 60 -36.34 15.32 38.38
C VAL A 60 -35.11 15.94 37.71
N LEU A 61 -34.68 17.13 38.16
CA LEU A 61 -33.41 17.73 37.73
C LEU A 61 -32.18 16.95 38.23
N ALA A 62 -32.30 16.26 39.37
CA ALA A 62 -31.25 15.38 39.89
C ALA A 62 -31.18 14.05 39.11
N ALA A 63 -32.33 13.49 38.70
CA ALA A 63 -32.37 12.28 37.87
C ALA A 63 -31.90 12.54 36.43
N LEU A 64 -32.21 13.70 35.85
CA LEU A 64 -31.64 14.14 34.56
C LEU A 64 -30.15 14.46 34.66
N ARG A 65 -29.65 14.90 35.82
CA ARG A 65 -28.21 15.02 36.07
C ARG A 65 -27.50 13.69 36.29
N TYR A 66 -28.19 12.65 36.78
CA TYR A 66 -27.62 11.32 36.97
C TYR A 66 -27.71 10.41 35.73
N LEU A 67 -28.67 10.64 34.83
CA LEU A 67 -28.74 9.98 33.52
C LEU A 67 -27.94 10.70 32.42
N PHE A 68 -27.42 11.91 32.67
CA PHE A 68 -26.46 12.61 31.80
C PHE A 68 -25.00 12.61 32.30
N PHE A 69 -24.67 11.77 33.28
CA PHE A 69 -23.30 11.64 33.81
C PHE A 69 -22.85 10.17 33.87
N SER A 70 -23.03 9.44 32.78
CA SER A 70 -22.14 8.34 32.41
C SER A 70 -22.29 7.97 30.93
N VAL A 71 -22.35 8.99 30.08
CA VAL A 71 -21.76 8.85 28.74
C VAL A 71 -20.51 9.68 28.85
N ASP A 72 -19.38 8.99 28.94
CA ASP A 72 -18.08 9.60 28.73
C ASP A 72 -18.15 10.31 27.37
N SER A 73 -18.39 11.62 27.38
CA SER A 73 -18.35 12.50 26.21
C SER A 73 -16.89 12.78 25.82
N SER A 74 -16.12 11.69 25.82
CA SER A 74 -14.92 11.47 25.05
C SER A 74 -15.17 10.30 24.07
N LEU A 75 -16.31 10.31 23.37
CA LEU A 75 -16.30 9.86 21.98
C LEU A 75 -15.37 10.80 21.20
N ASN A 76 -14.08 10.55 21.37
CA ASN A 76 -13.07 10.87 20.39
C ASN A 76 -13.60 10.25 19.10
N LEU A 77 -14.19 11.06 18.23
CA LEU A 77 -14.27 10.78 16.79
C LEU A 77 -12.86 10.80 16.17
N LYS A 78 -11.83 10.39 16.92
CA LYS A 78 -10.54 9.97 16.39
C LYS A 78 -10.76 8.62 15.76
N GLY A 79 -11.02 8.66 14.46
CA GLY A 79 -10.57 7.68 13.49
C GLY A 79 -11.07 6.26 13.73
N ILE A 80 -12.11 5.86 12.99
CA ILE A 80 -12.34 4.44 12.79
C ILE A 80 -11.20 3.93 11.90
N ALA A 81 -10.12 3.48 12.54
CA ALA A 81 -9.00 2.86 11.87
C ALA A 81 -9.38 1.42 11.49
N MET A 82 -9.45 1.15 10.19
CA MET A 82 -9.63 -0.20 9.68
C MET A 82 -8.28 -0.88 9.56
N LYS A 83 -8.25 -2.18 9.88
CA LYS A 83 -7.03 -2.98 9.84
C LYS A 83 -7.21 -4.22 8.97
N LEU A 84 -6.38 -4.36 7.94
CA LEU A 84 -6.28 -5.54 7.09
C LEU A 84 -5.03 -6.34 7.48
N LYS A 85 -5.04 -7.65 7.28
CA LYS A 85 -3.87 -8.51 7.48
C LYS A 85 -3.61 -9.33 6.23
N LEU A 86 -2.36 -9.35 5.77
CA LEU A 86 -1.93 -10.13 4.62
C LEU A 86 -0.78 -11.05 5.03
N SER A 87 -0.80 -12.27 4.49
CA SER A 87 0.28 -13.24 4.66
C SER A 87 1.40 -13.01 3.65
N ALA A 88 2.64 -13.28 4.05
CA ALA A 88 3.83 -13.17 3.24
C ALA A 88 4.55 -14.52 3.17
N ARG A 89 5.01 -14.91 1.98
CA ARG A 89 5.79 -16.13 1.80
C ARG A 89 7.15 -16.01 2.49
N PRO A 90 7.52 -16.91 3.42
CA PRO A 90 8.80 -16.83 4.12
C PRO A 90 9.99 -17.19 3.21
N PRO A 91 11.21 -16.72 3.55
CA PRO A 91 11.49 -15.69 4.54
C PRO A 91 11.02 -14.30 4.05
N PHE A 92 10.52 -13.47 4.98
CA PHE A 92 10.03 -12.13 4.69
C PHE A 92 10.49 -11.10 5.73
N SER A 93 10.88 -9.92 5.26
CA SER A 93 11.20 -8.77 6.09
C SER A 93 10.74 -7.50 5.38
N LEU A 94 9.78 -6.79 5.97
CA LEU A 94 9.30 -5.52 5.46
C LEU A 94 10.44 -4.50 5.33
N SER A 95 11.35 -4.47 6.32
CA SER A 95 12.49 -3.56 6.27
C SER A 95 13.46 -3.89 5.14
N ALA A 96 13.63 -5.17 4.79
CA ALA A 96 14.45 -5.58 3.65
C ALA A 96 13.82 -5.18 2.32
N VAL A 97 12.48 -5.32 2.18
CA VAL A 97 11.76 -4.87 0.97
C VAL A 97 11.82 -3.35 0.85
N VAL A 98 11.48 -2.61 1.91
CA VAL A 98 11.48 -1.14 1.92
C VAL A 98 12.88 -0.57 1.70
N GLY A 99 13.90 -1.24 2.22
CA GLY A 99 15.31 -0.87 2.03
C GLY A 99 15.96 -1.45 0.78
N SER A 100 15.21 -2.11 -0.10
CA SER A 100 15.76 -2.75 -1.30
C SER A 100 16.34 -1.77 -2.32
N HIS A 101 15.84 -0.52 -2.33
CA HIS A 101 16.33 0.60 -3.12
C HIS A 101 15.71 1.94 -2.70
N GLY A 102 15.95 2.99 -3.47
CA GLY A 102 15.55 4.36 -3.15
C GLY A 102 14.05 4.67 -3.17
N TRP A 103 13.14 3.76 -3.56
CA TRP A 103 11.69 4.10 -3.70
C TRP A 103 11.05 4.68 -2.46
N ILE A 104 11.47 4.22 -1.28
CA ILE A 104 10.99 4.78 -0.01
C ILE A 104 11.23 6.29 0.14
N GLN A 105 12.19 6.84 -0.61
CA GLN A 105 12.52 8.27 -0.61
C GLN A 105 11.73 9.07 -1.65
N LEU A 106 10.94 8.40 -2.49
CA LEU A 106 10.14 9.05 -3.52
C LEU A 106 8.68 9.15 -3.07
N ALA A 107 8.13 10.36 -3.12
CA ALA A 107 6.72 10.59 -2.86
C ALA A 107 5.83 9.67 -3.73
N PRO A 108 4.68 9.19 -3.19
CA PRO A 108 4.13 9.50 -1.88
C PRO A 108 4.56 8.51 -0.78
N PHE A 109 5.61 7.71 -1.01
CA PHE A 109 6.19 6.88 0.04
C PHE A 109 6.77 7.73 1.16
N SER A 110 6.68 7.21 2.38
CA SER A 110 7.37 7.74 3.54
C SER A 110 7.52 6.63 4.58
N LYS A 111 8.39 6.85 5.57
CA LYS A 111 8.56 5.94 6.70
C LYS A 111 7.83 6.50 7.92
N ASP A 112 7.04 5.67 8.59
CA ASP A 112 6.45 6.05 9.86
C ASP A 112 7.54 6.12 10.94
N LYS A 113 7.63 7.27 11.61
CA LYS A 113 8.68 7.50 12.63
C LYS A 113 8.49 6.65 13.88
N ARG A 114 7.25 6.27 14.19
CA ARG A 114 6.90 5.56 15.43
C ARG A 114 7.13 4.06 15.31
N THR A 115 6.64 3.46 14.24
CA THR A 115 6.67 2.00 14.02
C THR A 115 7.82 1.57 13.12
N GLY A 116 8.41 2.50 12.36
CA GLY A 116 9.34 2.18 11.29
C GLY A 116 8.67 1.55 10.06
N GLY A 117 7.34 1.48 10.03
CA GLY A 117 6.53 0.93 8.95
C GLY A 117 6.58 1.76 7.67
N LEU A 118 6.08 1.16 6.59
CA LEU A 118 5.93 1.81 5.30
C LEU A 118 4.63 2.61 5.29
N VAL A 119 4.68 3.88 4.90
CA VAL A 119 3.49 4.68 4.66
C VAL A 119 3.38 5.03 3.19
N TYR A 120 2.18 4.86 2.65
CA TYR A 120 1.86 5.22 1.27
C TYR A 120 0.53 5.98 1.23
N ILE A 121 0.47 7.07 0.45
CA ILE A 121 -0.78 7.78 0.18
C ILE A 121 -1.25 7.41 -1.22
N GLY A 122 -2.40 6.76 -1.31
CA GLY A 122 -2.97 6.29 -2.57
C GLY A 122 -4.34 6.92 -2.83
N GLN A 123 -4.66 7.12 -4.10
CA GLN A 123 -6.02 7.37 -4.56
C GLN A 123 -6.58 6.04 -5.07
N LEU A 124 -7.72 5.63 -4.53
CA LEU A 124 -8.42 4.39 -4.88
C LEU A 124 -9.28 4.60 -6.14
N ASP A 125 -9.75 3.51 -6.74
CA ASP A 125 -10.69 3.54 -7.87
C ASP A 125 -12.01 4.25 -7.54
N SER A 126 -12.35 4.34 -6.24
CA SER A 126 -13.48 5.14 -5.72
C SER A 126 -13.23 6.66 -5.73
N GLU A 127 -12.11 7.12 -6.30
CA GLU A 127 -11.54 8.47 -6.22
C GLU A 127 -11.11 8.90 -4.81
N ARG A 128 -11.30 8.05 -3.79
CA ARG A 128 -10.97 8.36 -2.42
C ARG A 128 -9.46 8.30 -2.19
N VAL A 129 -8.91 9.35 -1.59
CA VAL A 129 -7.51 9.36 -1.15
C VAL A 129 -7.40 8.85 0.28
N VAL A 130 -6.56 7.83 0.49
CA VAL A 130 -6.32 7.20 1.79
C VAL A 130 -4.84 7.10 2.11
N GLY A 131 -4.52 7.16 3.39
CA GLY A 131 -3.18 6.86 3.91
C GLY A 131 -3.14 5.43 4.42
N MET A 132 -2.16 4.66 3.96
CA MET A 132 -1.93 3.27 4.34
C MET A 132 -0.67 3.20 5.20
N LEU A 133 -0.80 2.78 6.45
CA LEU A 133 0.34 2.42 7.30
C LEU A 133 0.50 0.90 7.29
N ILE A 134 1.61 0.43 6.75
CA ILE A 134 1.93 -0.99 6.61
C ILE A 134 3.01 -1.32 7.64
N VAL A 135 2.71 -2.26 8.53
CA VAL A 135 3.63 -2.73 9.58
C VAL A 135 3.76 -4.24 9.52
N GLN A 136 4.95 -4.75 9.84
CA GLN A 136 5.16 -6.18 9.98
C GLN A 136 4.76 -6.63 11.38
N GLU A 137 3.74 -7.47 11.50
CA GLU A 137 3.29 -8.00 12.80
C GLU A 137 4.04 -9.26 13.18
N THR A 138 4.34 -10.11 12.20
CA THR A 138 5.02 -11.39 12.40
C THR A 138 6.03 -11.62 11.26
N PRO A 139 6.93 -12.61 11.36
CA PRO A 139 7.84 -12.96 10.28
C PRO A 139 7.17 -13.31 8.94
N VAL A 140 5.86 -13.61 8.94
CA VAL A 140 5.10 -14.08 7.75
C VAL A 140 3.81 -13.27 7.51
N ALA A 141 3.66 -12.10 8.14
CA ALA A 141 2.47 -11.29 7.93
C ALA A 141 2.73 -9.80 8.13
N VAL A 142 2.03 -9.00 7.33
CA VAL A 142 1.92 -7.55 7.48
C VAL A 142 0.47 -7.17 7.82
N SER A 143 0.30 -6.07 8.51
CA SER A 143 -0.99 -5.42 8.66
C SER A 143 -0.99 -4.02 8.06
N ILE A 144 -2.16 -3.63 7.57
CA ILE A 144 -2.39 -2.37 6.87
C ILE A 144 -3.44 -1.63 7.67
N GLU A 145 -3.05 -0.49 8.22
CA GLU A 145 -3.91 0.41 8.99
C GLU A 145 -4.31 1.59 8.11
N VAL A 146 -5.61 1.83 8.00
CA VAL A 146 -6.19 2.93 7.21
C VAL A 146 -7.17 3.68 8.09
N ASP A 147 -7.00 5.00 8.22
CA ASP A 147 -7.86 5.85 9.03
C ASP A 147 -9.15 6.23 8.28
N ALA A 148 -9.90 5.22 7.87
CA ALA A 148 -11.18 5.35 7.18
C ALA A 148 -11.99 4.05 7.28
N LEU A 149 -13.32 4.19 7.30
CA LEU A 149 -14.23 3.10 6.99
C LEU A 149 -14.19 2.81 5.50
N LEU A 150 -13.71 1.62 5.13
CA LEU A 150 -13.61 1.16 3.76
C LEU A 150 -14.81 0.27 3.38
N SER A 151 -15.21 0.33 2.12
CA SER A 151 -16.08 -0.66 1.48
C SER A 151 -15.33 -1.98 1.26
N GLU A 152 -16.04 -3.06 0.92
CA GLU A 152 -15.40 -4.34 0.58
C GLU A 152 -14.52 -4.23 -0.67
N ALA A 153 -14.95 -3.46 -1.67
CA ALA A 153 -14.17 -3.21 -2.88
C ALA A 153 -12.85 -2.48 -2.58
N GLU A 154 -12.90 -1.41 -1.78
CA GLU A 154 -11.71 -0.66 -1.37
C GLU A 154 -10.75 -1.53 -0.53
N ARG A 155 -11.27 -2.40 0.34
CA ARG A 155 -10.44 -3.37 1.08
C ARG A 155 -9.70 -4.32 0.14
N ALA A 156 -10.41 -4.88 -0.85
CA ALA A 156 -9.84 -5.81 -1.81
C ALA A 156 -8.79 -5.12 -2.70
N GLU A 157 -9.06 -3.89 -3.13
CA GLU A 157 -8.12 -3.08 -3.90
C GLU A 157 -6.82 -2.82 -3.11
N ILE A 158 -6.93 -2.35 -1.86
CA ILE A 158 -5.78 -2.10 -0.99
C ILE A 158 -5.00 -3.38 -0.73
N ALA A 159 -5.68 -4.49 -0.47
CA ALA A 159 -5.03 -5.79 -0.29
C ALA A 159 -4.21 -6.18 -1.53
N CYS A 160 -4.79 -6.07 -2.73
CA CYS A 160 -4.11 -6.36 -3.99
C CYS A 160 -2.92 -5.42 -4.25
N GLN A 161 -3.08 -4.13 -3.95
CA GLN A 161 -2.01 -3.14 -4.09
C GLN A 161 -0.85 -3.46 -3.15
N VAL A 162 -1.10 -3.73 -1.87
CA VAL A 162 -0.03 -4.01 -0.89
C VAL A 162 0.64 -5.36 -1.15
N GLU A 163 -0.12 -6.38 -1.55
CA GLU A 163 0.44 -7.66 -1.99
C GLU A 163 1.44 -7.47 -3.13
N TRP A 164 1.06 -6.69 -4.14
CA TRP A 164 1.92 -6.32 -5.26
C TRP A 164 3.14 -5.50 -4.83
N MET A 165 2.92 -4.40 -4.10
CA MET A 165 3.97 -3.46 -3.67
C MET A 165 5.11 -4.16 -2.93
N LEU A 166 4.76 -5.15 -2.12
CA LEU A 166 5.70 -5.87 -1.28
C LEU A 166 6.13 -7.22 -1.87
N GLY A 167 5.53 -7.67 -2.97
CA GLY A 167 5.79 -8.99 -3.56
C GLY A 167 5.54 -10.14 -2.58
N LEU A 168 4.44 -10.08 -1.83
CA LEU A 168 4.19 -11.00 -0.69
C LEU A 168 4.09 -12.48 -1.11
N ASP A 169 3.69 -12.73 -2.35
CA ASP A 169 3.52 -14.05 -2.97
C ASP A 169 4.83 -14.66 -3.49
N GLN A 170 5.84 -13.82 -3.76
CA GLN A 170 7.05 -14.24 -4.46
C GLN A 170 7.84 -15.31 -3.69
N ASP A 171 8.37 -16.27 -4.44
CA ASP A 171 9.26 -17.31 -3.93
C ASP A 171 10.69 -17.15 -4.46
N PHE A 172 11.65 -17.05 -3.55
CA PHE A 172 13.07 -17.00 -3.89
C PHE A 172 13.83 -18.26 -3.45
N SER A 173 13.16 -19.35 -3.07
CA SER A 173 13.81 -20.57 -2.58
C SER A 173 14.87 -21.12 -3.55
N ALA A 174 14.56 -21.15 -4.85
CA ALA A 174 15.50 -21.59 -5.89
C ALA A 174 16.71 -20.65 -6.00
N PHE A 175 16.47 -19.34 -5.97
CA PHE A 175 17.55 -18.35 -6.00
C PHE A 175 18.41 -18.41 -4.74
N TYR A 176 17.83 -18.62 -3.56
CA TYR A 176 18.58 -18.79 -2.31
C TYR A 176 19.47 -20.03 -2.33
N ALA A 177 19.04 -21.13 -2.93
CA ALA A 177 19.87 -22.33 -3.09
C ALA A 177 21.15 -22.04 -3.91
N LEU A 178 21.05 -21.19 -4.93
CA LEU A 178 22.21 -20.71 -5.70
C LEU A 178 23.04 -19.70 -4.89
N ALA A 179 22.38 -18.71 -4.28
CA ALA A 179 23.03 -17.63 -3.53
C ALA A 179 23.87 -18.13 -2.34
N ARG A 180 23.49 -19.25 -1.69
CA ARG A 180 24.27 -19.85 -0.59
C ARG A 180 25.69 -20.26 -1.02
N GLN A 181 25.91 -20.53 -2.30
CA GLN A 181 27.21 -20.94 -2.84
C GLN A 181 28.10 -19.74 -3.21
N GLU A 182 27.56 -18.52 -3.17
CA GLU A 182 28.28 -17.29 -3.48
C GLU A 182 28.50 -16.46 -2.20
N PRO A 183 29.74 -16.29 -1.72
CA PRO A 183 30.05 -15.47 -0.54
C PRO A 183 29.41 -14.07 -0.56
N LYS A 184 29.32 -13.43 -1.73
CA LYS A 184 28.73 -12.10 -1.93
C LYS A 184 27.21 -12.06 -1.77
N LEU A 185 26.54 -13.21 -1.82
CA LEU A 185 25.08 -13.35 -1.69
C LEU A 185 24.65 -14.29 -0.55
N ALA A 186 25.60 -14.94 0.14
CA ALA A 186 25.33 -16.01 1.10
C ALA A 186 24.43 -15.59 2.28
N ARG A 187 24.32 -14.29 2.58
CA ARG A 187 23.50 -13.75 3.68
C ARG A 187 22.07 -13.36 3.26
N MET A 188 21.73 -13.44 1.97
CA MET A 188 20.45 -12.93 1.46
C MET A 188 19.24 -13.59 2.12
N GLU A 189 19.22 -14.92 2.20
CA GLU A 189 18.10 -15.66 2.81
C GLU A 189 17.93 -15.32 4.29
N LYS A 190 19.03 -15.29 5.05
CA LYS A 190 19.02 -14.90 6.48
C LYS A 190 18.52 -13.46 6.69
N ARG A 191 18.76 -12.58 5.72
CA ARG A 191 18.31 -11.17 5.73
C ARG A 191 16.93 -11.00 5.08
N ALA A 192 16.30 -12.07 4.57
CA ALA A 192 15.06 -12.05 3.81
C ALA A 192 15.08 -11.04 2.62
N GLN A 193 16.23 -10.94 1.93
CA GLN A 193 16.41 -10.08 0.76
C GLN A 193 15.98 -10.79 -0.53
N GLY A 194 15.61 -10.04 -1.57
CA GLY A 194 15.18 -10.59 -2.87
C GLY A 194 13.98 -9.85 -3.46
N ARG A 195 13.05 -9.42 -2.60
CA ARG A 195 11.90 -8.59 -2.98
C ARG A 195 12.32 -7.14 -3.16
N LEU A 196 11.74 -6.50 -4.17
CA LEU A 196 11.91 -5.07 -4.47
C LEU A 196 10.62 -4.32 -4.11
N LEU A 197 10.75 -3.11 -3.56
CA LEU A 197 9.60 -2.25 -3.27
C LEU A 197 9.05 -1.68 -4.58
N ARG A 198 7.76 -1.92 -4.85
CA ARG A 198 7.07 -1.42 -6.05
C ARG A 198 6.07 -0.35 -5.66
N SER A 199 5.74 0.52 -6.62
CA SER A 199 4.56 1.37 -6.47
C SER A 199 3.28 0.54 -6.67
N PRO A 200 2.10 0.99 -6.21
CA PRO A 200 0.85 0.25 -6.41
C PRO A 200 0.53 0.02 -7.88
N THR A 201 0.92 0.94 -8.78
CA THR A 201 0.69 0.86 -10.22
C THR A 201 2.02 0.76 -10.99
N LEU A 202 2.01 0.03 -12.11
CA LEU A 202 3.16 0.01 -13.02
C LEU A 202 3.31 1.36 -13.73
N PHE A 203 2.22 2.10 -13.90
CA PHE A 203 2.25 3.48 -14.38
C PHE A 203 3.17 4.38 -13.53
N GLU A 204 3.00 4.37 -12.21
CA GLU A 204 3.82 5.14 -11.28
C GLU A 204 5.29 4.69 -11.33
N ASP A 205 5.54 3.38 -11.33
CA ASP A 205 6.90 2.84 -11.44
C ASP A 205 7.58 3.23 -12.75
N THR A 206 6.83 3.28 -13.85
CA THR A 206 7.32 3.70 -15.16
C THR A 206 7.68 5.19 -15.15
N ILE A 207 6.81 6.05 -14.62
CA ILE A 207 7.12 7.49 -14.50
C ILE A 207 8.35 7.69 -13.64
N LYS A 208 8.36 7.15 -12.41
CA LYS A 208 9.48 7.33 -11.50
C LYS A 208 10.78 6.78 -12.10
N THR A 209 10.74 5.68 -12.87
CA THR A 209 11.91 5.16 -13.62
C THR A 209 12.36 6.13 -14.72
N ILE A 210 11.45 6.74 -15.48
CA ILE A 210 11.80 7.79 -16.45
C ILE A 210 12.52 8.95 -15.73
N LEU A 211 12.06 9.30 -14.52
CA LEU A 211 12.65 10.37 -13.71
C LEU A 211 14.07 10.05 -13.21
N THR A 212 14.51 8.79 -13.16
CA THR A 212 15.88 8.43 -12.76
C THR A 212 16.91 8.61 -13.88
N THR A 213 16.48 8.63 -15.14
CA THR A 213 17.39 8.68 -16.30
C THR A 213 18.20 9.97 -16.33
N ASN A 214 19.51 9.94 -16.62
CA ASN A 214 20.39 11.13 -16.74
C ASN A 214 20.20 12.20 -15.65
N THR A 215 20.10 11.79 -14.38
CA THR A 215 20.04 12.72 -13.25
C THR A 215 20.66 12.09 -12.00
N ALA A 216 21.10 12.92 -11.07
CA ALA A 216 21.47 12.44 -9.75
C ALA A 216 20.20 12.08 -8.96
N TRP A 217 20.33 11.19 -7.98
CA TRP A 217 19.22 10.74 -7.15
C TRP A 217 18.42 11.89 -6.49
N SER A 218 19.10 12.93 -6.03
CA SER A 218 18.44 14.13 -5.47
C SER A 218 17.58 14.88 -6.50
N GLY A 219 17.91 14.79 -7.79
CA GLY A 219 17.08 15.30 -8.89
C GLY A 219 15.80 14.49 -9.04
N THR A 220 15.89 13.16 -8.98
CA THR A 220 14.73 12.25 -9.00
C THR A 220 13.76 12.55 -7.86
N ILE A 221 14.28 12.69 -6.62
CA ILE A 221 13.48 13.03 -5.44
C ILE A 221 12.71 14.34 -5.69
N ARG A 222 13.42 15.41 -6.08
CA ARG A 222 12.81 16.73 -6.32
C ARG A 222 11.74 16.71 -7.41
N MET A 223 11.99 16.04 -8.53
CA MET A 223 11.00 15.94 -9.62
C MET A 223 9.76 15.17 -9.19
N THR A 224 9.95 14.05 -8.47
CA THR A 224 8.83 13.23 -7.99
C THR A 224 8.00 13.99 -6.96
N GLU A 225 8.63 14.68 -6.02
CA GLU A 225 7.94 15.50 -5.02
C GLU A 225 7.20 16.68 -5.64
N ALA A 226 7.79 17.35 -6.63
CA ALA A 226 7.12 18.42 -7.36
C ALA A 226 5.92 17.90 -8.17
N LEU A 227 6.04 16.72 -8.80
CA LEU A 227 4.94 16.06 -9.53
C LEU A 227 3.77 15.73 -8.59
N VAL A 228 4.04 15.10 -7.45
CA VAL A 228 3.03 14.74 -6.45
C VAL A 228 2.40 15.99 -5.82
N SER A 229 3.21 17.01 -5.51
CA SER A 229 2.73 18.26 -4.92
C SER A 229 1.81 19.04 -5.85
N ALA A 230 2.15 19.13 -7.14
CA ALA A 230 1.41 19.92 -8.11
C ALA A 230 0.14 19.21 -8.63
N PHE A 231 0.21 17.89 -8.82
CA PHE A 231 -0.85 17.15 -9.53
C PHE A 231 -1.57 16.11 -8.67
N GLY A 232 -1.01 15.71 -7.53
CA GLY A 232 -1.59 14.69 -6.66
C GLY A 232 -2.83 15.16 -5.90
N ALA A 233 -3.80 14.26 -5.75
CA ALA A 233 -5.00 14.49 -4.95
C ALA A 233 -4.62 14.52 -3.44
N PRO A 234 -5.11 15.50 -2.66
CA PRO A 234 -4.75 15.64 -1.25
C PRO A 234 -5.42 14.59 -0.37
N LEU A 235 -4.68 14.09 0.62
CA LEU A 235 -5.24 13.29 1.70
C LEU A 235 -6.17 14.17 2.55
N PRO A 236 -7.45 13.81 2.76
CA PRO A 236 -8.39 14.65 3.50
C PRO A 236 -7.94 15.00 4.92
N ALA A 237 -7.30 14.07 5.62
CA ALA A 237 -6.81 14.26 6.99
C ALA A 237 -5.55 15.13 7.08
N ASP A 238 -4.78 15.23 6.00
CA ASP A 238 -3.57 16.06 5.91
C ASP A 238 -3.33 16.46 4.45
N PRO A 239 -3.87 17.61 4.01
CA PRO A 239 -3.79 18.05 2.61
C PRO A 239 -2.37 18.37 2.12
N THR A 240 -1.38 18.42 3.01
CA THR A 240 0.03 18.56 2.63
C THR A 240 0.59 17.27 2.04
N ARG A 241 -0.03 16.13 2.37
CA ARG A 241 0.31 14.82 1.84
C ARG A 241 -0.65 14.49 0.70
N ARG A 242 -0.11 14.05 -0.43
CA ARG A 242 -0.87 13.84 -1.67
C ARG A 242 -0.58 12.47 -2.24
N ALA A 243 -1.56 11.89 -2.91
CA ALA A 243 -1.38 10.67 -3.70
C ALA A 243 -0.54 10.94 -4.96
N PHE A 244 0.03 9.88 -5.53
CA PHE A 244 0.63 10.00 -6.87
C PHE A 244 -0.45 10.32 -7.91
N PRO A 245 -0.24 11.27 -8.83
CA PRO A 245 -1.24 11.65 -9.82
C PRO A 245 -1.50 10.52 -10.83
N GLY A 246 -2.78 10.18 -11.02
CA GLY A 246 -3.20 9.18 -12.01
C GLY A 246 -3.01 9.62 -13.48
N PRO A 247 -3.20 8.69 -14.44
CA PRO A 247 -2.99 8.94 -15.87
C PRO A 247 -3.82 10.12 -16.41
N ASP A 248 -5.11 10.19 -16.10
CA ASP A 248 -6.01 11.23 -16.61
C ASP A 248 -5.57 12.64 -16.16
N ARG A 249 -5.13 12.74 -14.89
CA ARG A 249 -4.67 13.99 -14.32
C ARG A 249 -3.42 14.52 -15.02
N LEU A 250 -2.46 13.64 -15.33
CA LEU A 250 -1.24 14.02 -16.04
C LEU A 250 -1.48 14.24 -17.54
N ALA A 251 -2.41 13.48 -18.16
CA ALA A 251 -2.78 13.64 -19.56
C ALA A 251 -3.39 15.02 -19.84
N ALA A 252 -4.12 15.58 -18.86
CA ALA A 252 -4.77 16.89 -18.92
C ALA A 252 -3.84 18.07 -18.58
N ALA A 253 -2.69 17.84 -17.95
CA ALA A 253 -1.81 18.92 -17.46
C ALA A 253 -1.16 19.75 -18.59
N GLY A 254 -0.90 19.14 -19.75
CA GLY A 254 -0.14 19.75 -20.84
C GLY A 254 1.38 19.73 -20.60
N GLU A 255 2.17 19.81 -21.68
CA GLU A 255 3.63 19.64 -21.59
C GLU A 255 4.31 20.77 -20.82
N GLU A 256 3.96 22.02 -21.11
CA GLU A 256 4.59 23.19 -20.48
C GLU A 256 4.33 23.23 -18.97
N THR A 257 3.14 22.84 -18.53
CA THR A 257 2.81 22.74 -17.10
C THR A 257 3.62 21.65 -16.42
N LEU A 258 3.76 20.47 -17.04
CA LEU A 258 4.61 19.40 -16.50
C LEU A 258 6.08 19.84 -16.43
N ARG A 259 6.55 20.56 -17.45
CA ARG A 259 7.91 21.09 -17.52
C ARG A 259 8.19 22.13 -16.44
N SER A 260 7.27 23.06 -16.22
CA SER A 260 7.43 24.17 -15.28
C SER A 260 7.09 23.78 -13.84
N SER A 261 5.91 23.19 -13.59
CA SER A 261 5.42 22.88 -12.24
C SER A 261 6.12 21.67 -11.61
N ALA A 262 6.35 20.59 -12.37
CA ALA A 262 7.06 19.40 -11.88
C ALA A 262 8.55 19.39 -12.23
N ARG A 263 9.04 20.40 -12.96
CA ARG A 263 10.46 20.56 -13.33
C ARG A 263 11.05 19.36 -14.08
N LEU A 264 10.24 18.69 -14.90
CA LEU A 264 10.62 17.43 -15.57
C LEU A 264 11.67 17.62 -16.68
N GLY A 265 11.87 18.85 -17.17
CA GLY A 265 12.79 19.16 -18.26
C GLY A 265 12.45 18.36 -19.52
N TYR A 266 13.45 17.73 -20.15
CA TYR A 266 13.24 16.94 -21.37
C TYR A 266 12.33 15.71 -21.18
N ARG A 267 12.05 15.30 -19.94
CA ARG A 267 11.16 14.16 -19.62
C ARG A 267 9.69 14.52 -19.68
N ALA A 268 9.34 15.82 -19.66
CA ALA A 268 7.96 16.30 -19.74
C ALA A 268 7.16 15.70 -20.91
N PRO A 269 7.64 15.73 -22.17
CA PRO A 269 6.91 15.12 -23.28
C PRO A 269 6.78 13.59 -23.15
N TYR A 270 7.73 12.91 -22.53
CA TYR A 270 7.68 11.45 -22.32
C TYR A 270 6.60 11.06 -21.31
N VAL A 271 6.57 11.76 -20.16
CA VAL A 271 5.55 11.57 -19.13
C VAL A 271 4.15 11.92 -19.67
N LEU A 272 4.02 13.00 -20.44
CA LEU A 272 2.74 13.38 -21.05
C LEU A 272 2.25 12.33 -22.06
N GLU A 273 3.13 11.85 -22.94
CA GLU A 273 2.77 10.81 -23.91
C GLU A 273 2.34 9.52 -23.22
N LEU A 274 3.09 9.09 -22.20
CA LEU A 274 2.77 7.91 -21.40
C LEU A 274 1.39 8.07 -20.75
N ALA A 275 1.16 9.19 -20.06
CA ALA A 275 -0.11 9.48 -19.40
C ALA A 275 -1.28 9.44 -20.40
N ARG A 276 -1.14 10.05 -21.59
CA ARG A 276 -2.17 10.04 -22.63
C ARG A 276 -2.44 8.65 -23.19
N LYS A 277 -1.41 7.84 -23.44
CA LYS A 277 -1.58 6.47 -23.94
C LYS A 277 -2.29 5.58 -22.91
N VAL A 278 -1.97 5.73 -21.63
CA VAL A 278 -2.63 4.97 -20.56
C VAL A 278 -4.06 5.46 -20.34
N ALA A 279 -4.28 6.78 -20.23
CA ALA A 279 -5.61 7.38 -20.07
C ALA A 279 -6.58 7.05 -21.21
N SER A 280 -6.09 6.98 -22.45
CA SER A 280 -6.90 6.60 -23.62
C SER A 280 -7.10 5.08 -23.78
N GLY A 281 -6.45 4.25 -22.96
CA GLY A 281 -6.45 2.79 -23.10
C GLY A 281 -5.58 2.25 -24.25
N ALA A 282 -4.86 3.11 -24.98
CA ALA A 282 -3.94 2.69 -26.04
C ALA A 282 -2.72 1.90 -25.52
N LEU A 283 -2.41 2.02 -24.23
CA LEU A 283 -1.40 1.23 -23.52
C LEU A 283 -1.93 0.81 -22.15
N ASP A 284 -2.19 -0.48 -21.97
CA ASP A 284 -2.52 -1.06 -20.67
C ASP A 284 -1.27 -1.58 -19.97
N LEU A 285 -0.66 -0.74 -19.13
CA LEU A 285 0.50 -1.11 -18.32
C LEU A 285 0.16 -2.12 -17.22
N GLU A 286 -1.03 -2.06 -16.65
CA GLU A 286 -1.39 -2.89 -15.50
C GLU A 286 -1.56 -4.36 -15.92
N SER A 287 -2.00 -4.62 -17.16
CA SER A 287 -2.01 -5.97 -17.75
C SER A 287 -0.63 -6.65 -17.76
N LEU A 288 0.45 -5.86 -17.85
CA LEU A 288 1.81 -6.40 -17.91
C LEU A 288 2.24 -7.06 -16.60
N LYS A 289 1.61 -6.73 -15.47
CA LYS A 289 1.88 -7.37 -14.17
C LYS A 289 1.53 -8.85 -14.15
N ARG A 290 0.56 -9.28 -14.97
CA ARG A 290 0.02 -10.65 -15.00
C ARG A 290 0.20 -11.33 -16.35
N THR A 291 1.02 -10.75 -17.24
CA THR A 291 1.21 -11.30 -18.58
C THR A 291 2.04 -12.58 -18.58
N GLY A 292 1.68 -13.51 -19.47
CA GLY A 292 2.44 -14.71 -19.79
C GLY A 292 3.49 -14.53 -20.90
N PHE A 293 3.74 -13.30 -21.36
CA PHE A 293 4.75 -13.05 -22.40
C PHE A 293 6.14 -13.54 -21.98
N PRO A 294 6.94 -14.10 -22.91
CA PRO A 294 8.37 -14.30 -22.68
C PRO A 294 9.06 -12.99 -22.29
N THR A 295 10.07 -13.06 -21.42
CA THR A 295 10.77 -11.86 -20.89
C THR A 295 11.29 -10.94 -22.01
N ASP A 296 11.81 -11.50 -23.11
CA ASP A 296 12.31 -10.72 -24.24
C ASP A 296 11.20 -9.95 -24.99
N GLU A 297 10.01 -10.53 -25.10
CA GLU A 297 8.86 -9.85 -25.70
C GLU A 297 8.38 -8.72 -24.79
N LEU A 298 8.29 -8.99 -23.48
CA LEU A 298 7.94 -7.97 -22.50
C LEU A 298 8.96 -6.82 -22.51
N ARG A 299 10.26 -7.12 -22.61
CA ARG A 299 11.33 -6.13 -22.77
C ARG A 299 11.13 -5.26 -24.01
N LYS A 300 10.83 -5.87 -25.16
CA LYS A 300 10.57 -5.14 -26.41
C LYS A 300 9.39 -4.16 -26.26
N ARG A 301 8.32 -4.58 -25.58
CA ARG A 301 7.16 -3.72 -25.29
C ARG A 301 7.53 -2.54 -24.38
N LEU A 302 8.33 -2.78 -23.33
CA LEU A 302 8.80 -1.71 -22.44
C LEU A 302 9.69 -0.71 -23.18
N LEU A 303 10.60 -1.18 -24.05
CA LEU A 303 11.47 -0.33 -24.88
C LEU A 303 10.71 0.51 -25.90
N ALA A 304 9.49 0.14 -26.26
CA ALA A 304 8.64 0.94 -27.16
C ALA A 304 8.04 2.18 -26.46
N ILE A 305 8.15 2.27 -25.13
CA ILE A 305 7.70 3.43 -24.36
C ILE A 305 8.75 4.54 -24.47
N LYS A 306 8.37 5.72 -24.95
CA LYS A 306 9.30 6.86 -25.03
C LYS A 306 9.82 7.23 -23.65
N GLY A 307 11.13 7.45 -23.56
CA GLY A 307 11.83 7.70 -22.29
C GLY A 307 12.29 6.42 -21.58
N VAL A 308 11.88 5.23 -22.02
CA VAL A 308 12.34 3.94 -21.49
C VAL A 308 13.46 3.40 -22.37
N GLY A 309 14.71 3.64 -21.95
CA GLY A 309 15.89 3.03 -22.55
C GLY A 309 16.23 1.66 -21.95
N GLU A 310 17.34 1.10 -22.37
CA GLU A 310 17.82 -0.24 -21.98
C GLU A 310 17.91 -0.46 -20.46
N TYR A 311 18.48 0.51 -19.73
CA TYR A 311 18.52 0.50 -18.26
C TYR A 311 17.10 0.52 -17.66
N ALA A 312 16.25 1.43 -18.14
CA ALA A 312 14.90 1.61 -17.60
C ALA A 312 14.01 0.38 -17.86
N ALA A 313 14.14 -0.25 -19.04
CA ALA A 313 13.44 -1.48 -19.37
C ALA A 313 13.87 -2.63 -18.45
N ALA A 314 15.18 -2.81 -18.22
CA ALA A 314 15.67 -3.82 -17.28
C ALA A 314 15.22 -3.55 -15.84
N ASN A 315 15.21 -2.29 -15.40
CA ASN A 315 14.68 -1.91 -14.08
C ASN A 315 13.18 -2.21 -13.95
N LEU A 316 12.37 -1.91 -14.96
CA LEU A 316 10.94 -2.23 -14.97
C LEU A 316 10.68 -3.74 -14.99
N LEU A 317 11.51 -4.51 -15.70
CA LEU A 317 11.45 -5.98 -15.65
C LEU A 317 11.72 -6.50 -14.25
N MET A 318 12.72 -5.96 -13.54
CA MET A 318 13.00 -6.32 -12.14
C MET A 318 11.77 -6.07 -11.24
N LEU A 319 11.10 -4.93 -11.41
CA LEU A 319 9.86 -4.60 -10.68
C LEU A 319 8.69 -5.52 -11.08
N LEU A 320 8.66 -6.00 -12.33
CA LEU A 320 7.70 -7.01 -12.81
C LEU A 320 8.04 -8.45 -12.37
N GLY A 321 9.11 -8.66 -11.60
CA GLY A 321 9.54 -9.99 -11.17
C GLY A 321 10.25 -10.80 -12.26
N ARG A 322 10.79 -10.13 -13.29
CA ARG A 322 11.56 -10.73 -14.38
C ARG A 322 13.02 -10.29 -14.28
N TYR A 323 13.91 -11.22 -13.98
CA TYR A 323 15.27 -10.89 -13.52
C TYR A 323 16.37 -11.24 -14.54
N ASN A 324 16.00 -11.54 -15.78
CA ASN A 324 16.90 -12.02 -16.82
C ASN A 324 17.92 -10.97 -17.29
N PHE A 325 17.72 -9.69 -16.97
CA PHE A 325 18.54 -8.58 -17.46
C PHE A 325 19.10 -7.75 -16.31
N VAL A 326 20.35 -7.31 -16.44
CA VAL A 326 20.97 -6.40 -15.49
C VAL A 326 20.61 -4.95 -15.87
N PRO A 327 20.10 -4.12 -14.94
CA PRO A 327 19.88 -2.70 -15.20
C PRO A 327 21.23 -1.96 -15.22
N VAL A 328 21.93 -2.02 -16.37
CA VAL A 328 23.27 -1.45 -16.53
C VAL A 328 23.23 0.07 -16.70
N ASP A 329 23.72 0.80 -15.70
CA ASP A 329 24.01 2.23 -15.72
C ASP A 329 25.51 2.50 -15.49
N SER A 330 25.88 3.78 -15.31
CA SER A 330 27.27 4.16 -15.03
C SER A 330 27.81 3.57 -13.73
N TRP A 331 26.94 3.35 -12.73
CA TRP A 331 27.34 2.75 -11.46
C TRP A 331 27.57 1.25 -11.63
N ALA A 332 26.71 0.54 -12.35
CA ALA A 332 26.90 -0.87 -12.73
C ALA A 332 28.24 -1.09 -13.44
N LEU A 333 28.55 -0.27 -14.44
CA LEU A 333 29.82 -0.34 -15.17
C LEU A 333 31.02 -0.15 -14.22
N LYS A 334 30.97 0.83 -13.31
CA LYS A 334 32.03 1.08 -12.32
C LYS A 334 32.21 -0.11 -11.38
N MET A 335 31.13 -0.59 -10.77
CA MET A 335 31.19 -1.61 -9.72
C MET A 335 31.62 -2.97 -10.25
N VAL A 336 31.06 -3.38 -11.39
CA VAL A 336 31.43 -4.64 -12.04
C VAL A 336 32.87 -4.59 -12.56
N SER A 337 33.32 -3.44 -13.06
CA SER A 337 34.70 -3.24 -13.46
C SER A 337 35.67 -3.44 -12.29
N HIS A 338 35.37 -2.84 -11.13
CA HIS A 338 36.19 -3.01 -9.94
C HIS A 338 36.23 -4.47 -9.46
N GLU A 339 35.10 -5.16 -9.54
CA GLU A 339 34.94 -6.52 -9.03
C GLU A 339 35.65 -7.59 -9.89
N TRP A 340 35.58 -7.48 -11.22
CA TRP A 340 36.06 -8.53 -12.14
C TRP A 340 37.09 -8.08 -13.16
N TYR A 341 37.31 -6.78 -13.33
CA TYR A 341 38.13 -6.21 -14.41
C TYR A 341 39.14 -5.16 -13.92
N SER A 342 39.53 -5.22 -12.65
CA SER A 342 40.58 -4.37 -12.06
C SER A 342 40.40 -2.86 -12.27
N GLY A 343 39.15 -2.38 -12.44
CA GLY A 343 38.85 -0.97 -12.67
C GLY A 343 38.99 -0.50 -14.12
N GLU A 344 39.26 -1.40 -15.08
CA GLU A 344 39.32 -1.06 -16.50
C GLU A 344 37.95 -0.65 -17.07
N ALA A 345 37.95 0.18 -18.12
CA ALA A 345 36.71 0.52 -18.81
C ALA A 345 36.06 -0.75 -19.41
N ILE A 346 34.80 -0.99 -19.05
CA ILE A 346 34.00 -2.09 -19.57
C ILE A 346 32.74 -1.57 -20.25
N ASP A 347 32.11 -2.44 -21.04
CA ASP A 347 30.82 -2.18 -21.67
C ASP A 347 29.70 -3.01 -21.03
N ARG A 348 28.48 -2.85 -21.53
CA ARG A 348 27.31 -3.60 -21.09
C ARG A 348 27.48 -5.11 -21.28
N ALA A 349 28.12 -5.55 -22.35
CA ALA A 349 28.28 -6.97 -22.65
C ALA A 349 29.13 -7.67 -21.58
N LYS A 350 30.20 -7.01 -21.12
CA LYS A 350 31.00 -7.50 -19.97
C LYS A 350 30.19 -7.56 -18.68
N VAL A 351 29.31 -6.58 -18.42
CA VAL A 351 28.42 -6.61 -17.25
C VAL A 351 27.46 -7.79 -17.29
N GLU A 352 26.78 -8.03 -18.41
CA GLU A 352 25.88 -9.16 -18.56
C GLU A 352 26.64 -10.50 -18.43
N ALA A 353 27.83 -10.60 -19.04
CA ALA A 353 28.67 -11.79 -18.98
C ALA A 353 29.13 -12.13 -17.54
N ALA A 354 29.43 -11.12 -16.71
CA ALA A 354 29.82 -11.32 -15.32
C ALA A 354 28.73 -12.02 -14.49
N PHE A 355 27.46 -11.84 -14.85
CA PHE A 355 26.33 -12.45 -14.17
C PHE A 355 25.75 -13.67 -14.91
N GLU A 356 26.30 -14.08 -16.05
CA GLU A 356 25.71 -15.11 -16.92
C GLU A 356 25.33 -16.40 -16.18
N ARG A 357 26.19 -16.85 -15.25
CA ARG A 357 25.98 -18.07 -14.45
C ARG A 357 24.69 -18.06 -13.60
N TRP A 358 24.10 -16.89 -13.37
CA TRP A 358 22.86 -16.74 -12.60
C TRP A 358 21.59 -16.98 -13.44
N GLY A 359 21.73 -17.20 -14.74
CA GLY A 359 20.60 -17.55 -15.63
C GLY A 359 19.49 -16.51 -15.58
N GLU A 360 18.27 -16.92 -15.23
CA GLU A 360 17.13 -16.01 -15.12
C GLU A 360 17.22 -15.04 -13.94
N CYS A 361 18.15 -15.25 -13.00
CA CYS A 361 18.32 -14.44 -11.79
C CYS A 361 19.46 -13.40 -11.88
N LYS A 362 20.00 -13.13 -13.08
CA LYS A 362 21.11 -12.17 -13.31
C LYS A 362 20.90 -10.83 -12.60
N GLY A 363 19.74 -10.21 -12.84
CA GLY A 363 19.38 -8.92 -12.29
C GLY A 363 19.29 -8.94 -10.76
N LEU A 364 18.73 -10.00 -10.15
CA LEU A 364 18.69 -10.14 -8.69
C LEU A 364 20.08 -10.32 -8.09
N ALA A 365 20.90 -11.18 -8.71
CA ALA A 365 22.26 -11.42 -8.27
C ALA A 365 23.08 -10.12 -8.30
N TYR A 366 22.97 -9.35 -9.38
CA TYR A 366 23.56 -8.03 -9.49
C TYR A 366 23.03 -7.06 -8.41
N TRP A 367 21.71 -6.99 -8.24
CA TRP A 367 21.07 -6.01 -7.38
C TRP A 367 21.44 -6.19 -5.90
N PHE A 368 21.55 -7.44 -5.46
CA PHE A 368 21.84 -7.78 -4.07
C PHE A 368 23.30 -8.19 -3.83
N TRP A 369 24.16 -8.06 -4.84
CA TRP A 369 25.59 -8.31 -4.70
C TRP A 369 26.17 -7.46 -3.57
N ASP A 370 26.92 -8.07 -2.66
CA ASP A 370 27.54 -7.34 -1.55
C ASP A 370 28.77 -6.55 -2.03
N TRP A 371 28.52 -5.32 -2.44
CA TRP A 371 29.52 -4.37 -2.93
C TRP A 371 30.39 -3.72 -1.83
N SER A 372 30.32 -4.16 -0.58
CA SER A 372 30.93 -3.51 0.61
C SER A 372 32.48 -3.43 0.66
N TYR A 373 33.17 -3.67 -0.44
CA TYR A 373 34.56 -3.25 -0.63
C TYR A 373 34.71 -1.73 -0.52
N THR A 374 33.63 -1.00 -0.80
CA THR A 374 33.54 0.45 -0.70
C THR A 374 33.27 0.88 0.74
N ASN A 375 34.28 0.76 1.61
CA ASN A 375 34.47 1.76 2.66
C ASN A 375 35.22 2.94 2.02
N GLU A 376 34.58 3.63 1.08
CA GLU A 376 35.07 4.92 0.59
C GLU A 376 34.34 6.00 1.37
N SER A 377 35.06 6.52 2.37
CA SER A 377 35.01 7.85 3.04
C SER A 377 33.73 8.68 2.94
#